data_AF-A0A7Z9FWE0-F1
#
_entry.id   AF-A0A7Z9FWE0-F1
#
_cell.length_a   1.000
_cell.length_b   1.000
_cell.length_c   1.000
_cell.angle_alpha   90.00
_cell.angle_beta   90.00
_cell.angle_gamma   90.00
#
_symmetry.space_group_name_H-M   'P 1'
#
loop_
_entity.id
_entity.type
_entity.pdbx_description
1 polymer ?
#
loop_
_entity_poly.entity_id
_entity_poly.type
_entity_poly.pdbx_seq_one_letter_code
_entity_poly.pdbx_strand_id
1 'polypeptide(L)' 'MKKLKLFSILFFGYAILTIIMTYPAVFRLSSHFMYDSGDGFQNVWNMWWMKTSLTKGTHSHYTNFLHYLDGITLLFQT' A
#
# COMPACT_ATOMS: atom_id res chain seq x y z
N MET A 1 3.05 -32.48 15.18
CA MET A 1 3.37 -32.68 13.74
C MET A 1 2.17 -32.55 12.80
N LYS A 2 0.99 -33.14 13.07
CA LYS A 2 -0.20 -33.03 12.17
C LYS A 2 -0.71 -31.59 11.97
N LYS A 3 -0.79 -30.79 13.04
CA LYS A 3 -1.22 -29.38 12.97
C LYS A 3 -0.29 -28.51 12.10
N LEU A 4 1.03 -28.72 12.21
CA LEU A 4 2.01 -28.00 11.40
C LEU A 4 1.83 -28.28 9.91
N LYS A 5 1.62 -29.54 9.53
CA LYS A 5 1.32 -29.91 8.13
C LYS A 5 0.05 -29.22 7.61
N LEU A 6 -1.01 -29.19 8.43
CA LEU A 6 -2.25 -28.49 8.06
C LEU A 6 -2.02 -26.99 7.85
N PHE A 7 -1.32 -26.33 8.77
CA PHE A 7 -1.00 -24.91 8.63
C PHE A 7 -0.15 -24.62 7.38
N SER A 8 0.82 -25.49 7.07
CA SER A 8 1.60 -25.36 5.83
C SER A 8 0.72 -25.50 4.59
N ILE A 9 -0.18 -26.49 4.54
CA ILE A 9 -1.09 -26.67 3.40
C ILE A 9 -1.98 -25.44 3.21
N LEU A 10 -2.55 -24.92 4.30
CA LEU A 10 -3.39 -23.71 4.25
C LEU A 10 -2.58 -22.51 3.77
N PHE A 11 -1.40 -22.28 4.35
CA PHE A 11 -0.54 -21.15 3.98
C PHE A 11 -0.17 -21.19 2.49
N PHE A 12 0.36 -22.31 2.01
CA PHE A 12 0.75 -22.43 0.60
C PHE A 12 -0.44 -22.45 -0.35
N GLY A 13 -1.56 -23.06 0.05
CA GLY A 13 -2.79 -23.05 -0.74
C GLY A 13 -3.32 -21.63 -0.96
N TYR A 14 -3.40 -20.82 0.10
CA TYR A 14 -3.79 -19.42 -0.01
C TYR A 14 -2.76 -18.58 -0.78
N ALA A 15 -1.46 -18.80 -0.56
CA ALA A 15 -0.42 -18.08 -1.30
C ALA A 15 -0.50 -18.33 -2.81
N ILE A 16 -0.69 -19.58 -3.23
CA ILE A 16 -0.86 -19.95 -4.65
C ILE A 16 -2.13 -19.30 -5.20
N LEU A 17 -3.25 -19.37 -4.48
CA LEU A 17 -4.50 -18.76 -4.91
C LEU A 17 -4.35 -17.23 -5.09
N THR A 18 -3.68 -16.55 -4.15
CA THR A 18 -3.38 -15.12 -4.26
C THR A 18 -2.54 -14.81 -5.50
N ILE A 19 -1.48 -15.59 -5.77
CA ILE A 19 -0.64 -15.40 -6.97
C ILE A 19 -1.46 -15.54 -8.24
N ILE A 20 -2.35 -16.54 -8.32
CA ILE A 20 -3.23 -16.75 -9.48
C ILE A 20 -4.19 -15.57 -9.66
N MET A 21 -4.86 -15.14 -8.59
CA MET A 21 -5.85 -14.06 -8.66
C MET A 21 -5.25 -12.69 -8.96
N THR A 22 -3.97 -12.48 -8.63
CA THR A 22 -3.28 -11.20 -8.80
C THR A 22 -2.27 -11.23 -9.95
N TYR A 23 -2.25 -12.28 -10.77
CA TYR A 23 -1.41 -12.34 -11.97
C TYR A 23 -1.88 -11.32 -13.02
N PRO A 24 -0.98 -10.57 -13.68
CA PRO A 24 0.49 -10.54 -13.54
C PRO A 24 0.99 -9.53 -12.50
N ALA A 25 0.08 -8.80 -11.85
CA ALA A 25 0.41 -7.68 -10.98
C ALA A 25 1.37 -8.05 -9.83
N VAL A 26 1.24 -9.25 -9.23
CA VAL A 26 2.13 -9.72 -8.14
C VAL A 26 3.62 -9.72 -8.54
N PHE A 27 3.92 -9.87 -9.83
CA PHE A 27 5.28 -9.84 -10.37
C PHE A 27 5.73 -8.44 -10.83
N ARG A 28 4.87 -7.42 -10.69
CA ARG A 28 5.12 -6.04 -11.15
C ARG A 28 5.09 -4.99 -10.04
N LEU A 29 5.13 -5.41 -8.78
CA LEU A 29 5.06 -4.52 -7.59
C LEU A 29 6.12 -3.40 -7.57
N SER A 30 7.26 -3.58 -8.25
CA SER A 30 8.32 -2.57 -8.34
C SER A 30 8.07 -1.50 -9.40
N SER A 31 7.12 -1.72 -10.32
CA SER A 31 6.90 -0.86 -11.48
C SER A 31 5.46 -0.38 -11.64
N HIS A 32 4.51 -1.08 -11.01
CA HIS A 32 3.08 -0.78 -11.10
C HIS A 32 2.47 -0.72 -9.70
N PHE A 33 1.59 0.25 -9.49
CA PHE A 33 0.74 0.28 -8.30
C PHE A 33 -0.51 -0.57 -8.55
N MET A 34 -0.92 -1.35 -7.55
CA MET A 34 -2.18 -2.10 -7.57
C MET A 34 -3.26 -1.26 -6.89
N TYR A 35 -4.06 -0.55 -7.66
CA TYR A 35 -5.15 0.28 -7.16
C TYR A 35 -6.23 0.46 -8.24
N ASP A 36 -7.39 1.01 -7.87
CA ASP A 36 -8.52 1.24 -8.78
C ASP A 36 -8.56 2.69 -9.31
N SER A 37 -9.59 3.09 -10.05
CA SER A 37 -9.72 4.48 -10.52
C SER A 37 -10.30 5.44 -9.47
N GLY A 38 -10.55 4.97 -8.24
CA GLY A 38 -11.14 5.74 -7.16
C GLY A 38 -10.09 6.53 -6.37
N ASP A 39 -9.90 6.16 -5.10
CA ASP A 39 -9.00 6.83 -4.17
C ASP A 39 -7.54 6.35 -4.30
N GLY A 40 -7.27 5.36 -5.15
CA GLY A 40 -5.95 4.76 -5.15
C GLY A 40 -4.82 5.66 -5.65
N PHE A 41 -5.10 6.66 -6.51
CA PHE A 41 -4.11 7.70 -6.82
C PHE A 41 -3.75 8.54 -5.59
N GLN A 42 -4.71 8.82 -4.71
CA GLN A 42 -4.48 9.51 -3.45
C GLN A 42 -3.62 8.65 -2.53
N ASN A 43 -3.87 7.34 -2.46
CA ASN A 43 -3.04 6.42 -1.68
C ASN A 43 -1.60 6.32 -2.20
N VAL A 44 -1.40 6.30 -3.53
CA VAL A 44 -0.06 6.37 -4.14
C VAL A 44 0.65 7.67 -3.78
N TRP A 45 -0.07 8.80 -3.81
CA TRP A 45 0.48 10.09 -3.42
C TRP A 45 0.84 10.12 -1.92
N ASN A 46 0.00 9.56 -1.05
CA ASN A 46 0.26 9.45 0.38
C ASN A 46 1.52 8.64 0.69
N MET A 47 1.73 7.53 -0.03
CA MET A 47 2.97 6.74 0.09
C MET A 47 4.22 7.56 -0.30
N TRP A 48 4.12 8.34 -1.38
CA TRP A 48 5.19 9.25 -1.78
C TRP A 48 5.43 10.35 -0.74
N TRP A 49 4.36 10.94 -0.17
CA TRP A 49 4.46 11.98 0.84
C TRP A 49 5.06 11.46 2.14
N MET A 50 4.68 10.26 2.59
CA MET A 50 5.27 9.61 3.77
C MET A 50 6.79 9.48 3.60
N LYS A 51 7.25 8.96 2.47
CA LYS A 51 8.69 8.87 2.17
C LYS A 51 9.35 10.25 2.15
N THR A 52 8.73 11.23 1.51
CA THR A 52 9.28 12.59 1.32
C THR A 52 9.36 13.37 2.64
N SER A 53 8.34 13.29 3.47
CA SER A 53 8.29 13.95 4.77
C SER A 53 9.29 13.35 5.75
N LEU A 54 9.40 12.01 5.81
CA LEU A 54 10.39 11.32 6.62
C LEU A 54 11.82 11.69 6.22
N THR A 55 12.10 11.74 4.91
CA THR A 55 13.44 12.13 4.41
C THR A 55 13.75 13.61 4.63
N LYS A 56 12.74 14.48 4.72
CA LYS A 56 12.90 15.91 5.02
C LYS A 56 12.80 16.25 6.51
N GLY A 57 12.46 15.29 7.37
CA GLY A 57 12.21 15.52 8.80
C GLY A 57 10.97 16.36 9.09
N THR A 58 9.98 16.36 8.20
CA THR A 58 8.71 17.09 8.39
C THR A 58 7.60 16.16 8.88
N HIS A 59 6.46 16.74 9.27
CA HIS A 59 5.31 15.96 9.72
C HIS A 59 4.78 15.04 8.61
N SER A 60 4.68 13.74 8.88
CA SER A 60 4.34 12.76 7.84
C SER A 60 2.85 12.67 7.52
N HIS A 61 2.01 13.06 8.48
CA HIS A 61 0.55 13.04 8.35
C HIS A 61 -0.05 14.43 8.13
N TYR A 62 0.75 15.43 7.78
CA TYR A 62 0.26 16.76 7.45
C TYR A 62 1.02 17.29 6.25
N THR A 63 0.33 17.99 5.36
CA THR A 63 0.92 18.50 4.13
C THR A 63 0.28 19.82 3.71
N ASN A 64 1.10 20.73 3.18
CA ASN A 64 0.64 21.97 2.56
C ASN A 64 0.52 21.83 1.03
N PHE A 65 0.85 20.66 0.47
CA PHE A 65 0.74 20.40 -0.97
C PHE A 65 -0.70 20.19 -1.42
N LEU A 66 -1.57 19.74 -0.51
CA LEU A 66 -3.01 19.63 -0.71
C LEU A 66 -3.69 20.76 0.05
N HIS A 67 -4.71 21.39 -0.54
CA HIS A 67 -5.39 22.55 0.03
C HIS A 67 -4.42 23.67 0.43
N TYR A 68 -3.61 24.11 -0.54
CA TYR A 68 -2.56 25.11 -0.32
C TYR A 68 -3.09 26.35 0.43
N LEU A 69 -2.23 26.91 1.31
CA LEU A 69 -2.50 27.87 2.41
C LEU A 69 -2.93 27.22 3.72
N ASP A 70 -3.95 26.37 3.73
CA ASP A 70 -4.48 25.76 4.97
C ASP A 70 -3.86 24.38 5.27
N GLY A 71 -3.43 23.68 4.22
CA GLY A 71 -2.95 22.31 4.29
C GLY A 71 -4.05 21.32 4.69
N ILE A 72 -3.65 20.06 4.87
CA ILE A 72 -4.57 19.01 5.34
C ILE A 72 -3.83 17.93 6.12
N THR A 73 -4.56 17.33 7.06
CA THR A 73 -4.13 16.12 7.77
C THR A 73 -4.46 14.86 6.96
N LEU A 74 -3.51 13.94 6.88
CA LEU A 74 -3.63 12.67 6.19
C LEU A 74 -4.02 11.51 7.13
N LEU A 75 -4.24 11.78 8.43
CA LEU A 75 -4.53 10.73 9.43
C LEU A 75 -5.78 9.88 9.13
N PHE A 76 -6.72 10.42 8.37
CA PHE A 76 -7.97 9.75 7.98
C PHE A 76 -8.11 9.63 6.45
N GLN A 77 -7.00 9.67 5.72
CA GLN A 77 -6.96 9.64 4.25
C GLN A 77 -6.30 8.37 3.71
N THR A 78 -6.42 7.26 4.45
CA THR A 78 -5.97 5.90 4.10
C THR A 78 -7.14 4.98 3.82
#